data_AF-A0AAD9MKU0-F1
#
_entry.id   AF-A0AAD9MKU0-F1
#
_cell.length_a   1.000
_cell.length_b   1.000
_cell.length_c   1.000
_cell.angle_alpha   90.00
_cell.angle_beta   90.00
_cell.angle_gamma   90.00
#
_symmetry.space_group_name_H-M   'P 1'
#
loop_
_entity.id
_entity.type
_entity.pdbx_description
1 polymer ?
#
loop_
_entity_poly.entity_id
_entity_poly.type
_entity_poly.pdbx_seq_one_letter_code
_entity_poly.pdbx_strand_id
1 'polypeptide(L)'
;MDITSEEDTLIVVTADHSLTFTMGGYPSINNPILGLVDEFPGKAPDDGKPMLTLTYSDGPGFDVHHMKNGAEVPRMNLSGSDTTAPDFVQDAGVPRYEVSHGGEDVAIYARGPMSHLFHGVHEHNYIAHVMEYASCVGANQDHCKKPRKKPWCDECAGRGRSAGLRARQGPLALGFLWALLMLCVT
;
A
#
# COMPACT_ATOMS: atom_id res chain seq x y z
N MET A 1 3.72 1.36 21.53
CA MET A 1 3.88 2.44 20.54
C MET A 1 3.26 3.68 21.17
N ASP A 2 4.00 4.42 22.00
CA ASP A 2 3.48 5.63 22.67
C ASP A 2 4.63 6.64 22.83
N ILE A 3 5.20 7.08 21.71
CA ILE A 3 6.21 8.16 21.69
C ILE A 3 5.59 9.46 21.11
N THR A 4 4.48 9.37 20.36
CA THR A 4 3.85 10.48 19.64
C THR A 4 2.31 10.38 19.69
N SER A 5 1.60 11.51 19.58
CA SER A 5 0.13 11.59 19.50
C SER A 5 -0.33 12.02 18.10
N GLU A 6 -1.41 11.43 17.59
CA GLU A 6 -2.00 11.85 16.31
C GLU A 6 -2.69 13.22 16.37
N GLU A 7 -2.93 13.74 17.57
CA GLU A 7 -3.57 15.05 17.74
C GLU A 7 -2.60 16.19 17.40
N ASP A 8 -1.30 15.97 17.53
CA ASP A 8 -0.25 16.99 17.37
C ASP A 8 0.93 16.56 16.48
N THR A 9 1.02 15.29 16.10
CA THR A 9 2.14 14.76 15.30
C THR A 9 1.66 14.26 13.95
N LEU A 10 2.19 14.83 12.88
CA LEU A 10 2.02 14.32 11.51
C LEU A 10 3.15 13.32 11.21
N ILE A 11 2.79 12.06 10.98
CA ILE A 11 3.69 11.00 10.54
C ILE A 11 3.46 10.77 9.05
N VAL A 12 4.53 10.89 8.25
CA VAL A 12 4.52 10.63 6.81
C VAL A 12 5.52 9.52 6.50
N VAL A 13 5.11 8.54 5.71
CA VAL A 13 5.94 7.46 5.18
C VAL A 13 5.88 7.50 3.67
N THR A 14 7.04 7.58 3.02
CA THR A 14 7.20 7.58 1.57
C THR A 14 8.55 6.94 1.22
N ALA A 15 8.78 6.68 -0.05
CA ALA A 15 10.11 6.44 -0.60
C ALA A 15 10.57 7.68 -1.40
N ASP A 16 11.88 7.80 -1.63
CA ASP A 16 12.47 8.73 -2.58
C ASP A 16 12.33 8.24 -4.03
N HIS A 17 12.48 6.93 -4.24
CA HIS A 17 12.22 6.24 -5.51
C HIS A 17 11.93 4.73 -5.27
N SER A 18 11.59 4.00 -6.32
CA SER A 18 11.43 2.54 -6.28
C SER A 18 12.68 1.82 -6.83
N LEU A 19 12.56 0.52 -7.12
CA LEU A 19 13.53 -0.33 -7.81
C LEU A 19 12.84 -1.06 -8.95
N THR A 20 13.59 -1.62 -9.90
CA THR A 20 13.04 -2.48 -10.97
C THR A 20 12.61 -3.88 -10.49
N PHE A 21 12.04 -3.92 -9.28
CA PHE A 21 11.58 -5.09 -8.55
C PHE A 21 10.19 -5.51 -9.02
N THR A 22 9.98 -6.82 -9.17
CA THR A 22 8.68 -7.38 -9.52
C THR A 22 8.31 -8.54 -8.62
N MET A 23 7.03 -8.60 -8.26
CA MET A 23 6.41 -9.75 -7.60
C MET A 23 5.51 -10.42 -8.64
N GLY A 24 5.87 -11.62 -9.06
CA GLY A 24 5.24 -12.30 -10.20
C GLY A 24 4.82 -13.73 -9.91
N GLY A 25 4.23 -14.33 -10.95
CA GLY A 25 3.71 -15.70 -10.90
C GLY A 25 2.33 -15.81 -10.24
N TYR A 26 1.94 -17.06 -9.95
CA TYR A 26 0.69 -17.38 -9.27
C TYR A 26 0.96 -18.20 -7.99
N PRO A 27 1.85 -17.73 -7.08
CA PRO A 27 2.14 -18.48 -5.87
C PRO A 27 0.87 -18.66 -5.03
N SER A 28 0.71 -19.84 -4.43
CA SER A 28 -0.40 -20.10 -3.52
C SER A 28 -0.35 -19.19 -2.29
N ILE A 29 -1.49 -18.97 -1.63
CA ILE A 29 -1.52 -18.24 -0.36
C ILE A 29 -0.67 -18.98 0.67
N ASN A 30 0.22 -18.25 1.34
CA ASN A 30 1.25 -18.75 2.28
C ASN A 30 2.46 -19.43 1.63
N ASN A 31 2.59 -19.42 0.30
CA ASN A 31 3.88 -19.72 -0.32
C ASN A 31 4.93 -18.68 0.14
N PRO A 32 6.14 -19.08 0.56
CA PRO A 32 7.15 -18.13 1.02
C PRO A 32 7.45 -17.06 -0.02
N ILE A 33 7.48 -15.77 0.39
CA ILE A 33 7.71 -14.67 -0.54
C ILE A 33 9.07 -14.75 -1.25
N LEU A 34 10.09 -15.27 -0.56
CA LEU A 34 11.42 -15.52 -1.13
C LEU A 34 11.50 -16.84 -1.90
N GLY A 35 10.40 -17.59 -1.98
CA GLY A 35 10.34 -18.93 -2.52
C GLY A 35 10.25 -18.99 -4.05
N LEU A 36 10.23 -20.22 -4.53
CA LEU A 36 9.84 -20.54 -5.89
C LEU A 36 8.31 -20.53 -5.98
N VAL A 37 7.79 -20.15 -7.13
CA VAL A 37 6.36 -20.25 -7.45
C VAL A 37 5.99 -21.73 -7.51
N ASP A 38 5.01 -22.12 -6.69
CA ASP A 38 4.53 -23.50 -6.51
C ASP A 38 3.40 -23.87 -7.48
N GLU A 39 2.64 -22.89 -7.96
CA GLU A 39 1.53 -23.10 -8.89
C GLU A 39 1.69 -22.32 -10.20
N PHE A 40 1.36 -22.98 -11.31
CA PHE A 40 1.26 -22.38 -12.64
C PHE A 40 -0.08 -22.77 -13.28
N PRO A 41 -1.12 -21.93 -13.17
CA PRO A 41 -2.38 -22.15 -13.85
C PRO A 41 -2.16 -22.29 -15.35
N GLY A 42 -2.38 -23.49 -15.89
CA GLY A 42 -2.11 -23.80 -17.28
C GLY A 42 -0.74 -24.43 -17.50
N LYS A 43 0.23 -23.64 -17.99
CA LYS A 43 1.54 -24.14 -18.42
C LYS A 43 2.64 -23.61 -17.50
N ALA A 44 3.53 -24.52 -17.10
CA ALA A 44 4.80 -24.16 -16.46
C ALA A 44 5.67 -23.28 -17.39
N PRO A 45 6.73 -22.63 -16.87
CA PRO A 45 7.68 -21.89 -17.69
C PRO A 45 8.19 -22.71 -18.89
N ASP A 46 8.37 -22.06 -20.03
CA ASP A 46 8.71 -22.73 -21.30
C ASP A 46 10.06 -23.47 -21.27
N ASP A 47 10.97 -23.07 -20.38
CA ASP A 47 12.26 -23.71 -20.15
C ASP A 47 12.21 -24.90 -19.16
N GLY A 48 11.03 -25.20 -18.60
CA GLY A 48 10.80 -26.28 -17.66
C GLY A 48 11.44 -26.10 -16.28
N LYS A 49 11.89 -24.90 -15.93
CA LYS A 49 12.59 -24.61 -14.66
C LYS A 49 11.70 -23.77 -13.74
N PRO A 50 11.77 -23.95 -12.40
CA PRO A 50 10.96 -23.18 -11.47
C PRO A 50 11.31 -21.68 -11.53
N MET A 51 10.34 -20.82 -11.26
CA MET A 51 10.50 -19.36 -11.26
C MET A 51 10.46 -18.83 -9.83
N LEU A 52 11.25 -17.81 -9.51
CA LEU A 52 11.15 -17.09 -8.23
C LEU A 52 9.88 -16.24 -8.19
N THR A 53 9.30 -16.07 -7.01
CA THR A 53 8.21 -15.10 -6.82
C THR A 53 8.70 -13.66 -6.94
N LEU A 54 9.94 -13.40 -6.51
CA LEU A 54 10.59 -12.09 -6.60
C LEU A 54 11.69 -12.10 -7.66
N THR A 55 11.66 -11.13 -8.56
CA THR A 55 12.68 -10.94 -9.60
C THR A 55 12.95 -9.46 -9.82
N TYR A 56 14.06 -9.16 -10.47
CA TYR A 56 14.40 -7.81 -10.92
C TYR A 56 14.44 -7.74 -12.44
N SER A 57 14.21 -6.56 -13.01
CA SER A 57 14.36 -6.38 -14.46
C SER A 57 15.83 -6.39 -14.87
N ASP A 58 16.69 -5.81 -14.05
CA ASP A 58 18.14 -5.78 -14.23
C ASP A 58 18.89 -6.04 -12.91
N GLY A 59 20.18 -6.33 -12.99
CA GLY A 59 21.03 -6.47 -11.82
C GLY A 59 22.02 -7.63 -11.91
N PRO A 60 22.76 -7.88 -10.81
CA PRO A 60 23.80 -8.91 -10.77
C PRO A 60 23.23 -10.33 -10.84
N GLY A 61 21.93 -10.48 -10.62
CA GLY A 61 21.21 -11.74 -10.76
C GLY A 61 21.39 -12.39 -12.15
N PHE A 62 21.53 -11.58 -13.21
CA PHE A 62 21.75 -12.12 -14.54
C PHE A 62 23.05 -12.94 -14.59
N ASP A 63 24.14 -12.40 -14.04
CA ASP A 63 25.43 -13.09 -14.03
C ASP A 63 25.42 -14.35 -13.15
N VAL A 64 24.60 -14.36 -12.10
CA VAL A 64 24.43 -15.53 -11.21
C VAL A 64 23.66 -16.65 -11.91
N HIS A 65 22.60 -16.32 -12.65
CA HIS A 65 21.63 -17.31 -13.14
C HIS A 65 21.75 -17.64 -14.63
N HIS A 66 22.40 -16.79 -15.42
CA HIS A 66 22.48 -16.90 -16.89
C HIS A 66 23.91 -16.86 -17.43
N MET A 67 24.94 -16.78 -16.58
CA MET A 67 26.34 -16.79 -17.03
C MET A 67 27.14 -17.95 -16.42
N LYS A 68 27.99 -18.58 -17.22
CA LYS A 68 28.97 -19.58 -16.75
C LYS A 68 30.25 -19.49 -17.56
N ASN A 69 31.40 -19.38 -16.87
CA ASN A 69 32.72 -19.24 -17.50
C ASN A 69 32.79 -18.10 -18.54
N GLY A 70 32.10 -17.00 -18.30
CA GLY A 70 32.09 -15.83 -19.18
C GLY A 70 31.22 -15.97 -20.44
N ALA A 71 30.43 -17.04 -20.56
CA ALA A 71 29.46 -17.24 -21.63
C ALA A 71 28.04 -17.27 -21.07
N GLU A 72 27.10 -16.73 -21.84
CA GLU A 72 25.67 -16.85 -21.54
C GLU A 72 25.23 -18.31 -21.66
N VAL A 73 24.48 -18.77 -20.68
CA VAL A 73 23.93 -20.12 -20.57
C VAL A 73 22.43 -20.06 -20.29
N PRO A 74 21.67 -21.11 -20.61
CA PRO A 74 20.26 -21.17 -20.22
C PRO A 74 20.11 -21.03 -18.69
N ARG A 75 19.11 -20.26 -18.26
CA ARG A 75 18.75 -20.00 -16.86
C ARG A 75 19.00 -21.16 -15.91
N MET A 76 19.56 -20.93 -14.73
CA MET A 76 19.81 -21.99 -13.77
C MET A 76 18.50 -22.65 -13.29
N ASN A 77 18.53 -23.96 -13.04
CA ASN A 77 17.43 -24.63 -12.35
C ASN A 77 17.60 -24.45 -10.84
N LEU A 78 16.67 -23.73 -10.22
CA LEU A 78 16.69 -23.41 -8.79
C LEU A 78 16.03 -24.47 -7.91
N SER A 79 15.57 -25.61 -8.45
CA SER A 79 15.01 -26.70 -7.65
C SER A 79 15.99 -27.16 -6.55
N GLY A 80 15.55 -27.11 -5.30
CA GLY A 80 16.37 -27.48 -4.13
C GLY A 80 17.39 -26.42 -3.70
N SER A 81 17.41 -25.25 -4.35
CA SER A 81 18.21 -24.11 -3.88
C SER A 81 17.58 -23.49 -2.64
N ASP A 82 18.42 -23.07 -1.69
CA ASP A 82 17.97 -22.27 -0.54
C ASP A 82 17.83 -20.80 -0.96
N THR A 83 16.62 -20.41 -1.35
CA THR A 83 16.30 -19.04 -1.74
C THR A 83 16.13 -18.10 -0.56
N THR A 84 16.22 -18.60 0.68
CA THR A 84 16.13 -17.81 1.91
C THR A 84 17.49 -17.38 2.45
N ALA A 85 18.57 -17.88 1.85
CA ALA A 85 19.92 -17.51 2.21
C ALA A 85 20.10 -15.97 2.10
N PRO A 86 20.70 -15.30 3.11
CA PRO A 86 20.85 -13.84 3.10
C PRO A 86 21.64 -13.27 1.92
N ASP A 87 22.49 -14.09 1.30
CA ASP A 87 23.31 -13.79 0.14
C ASP A 87 22.71 -14.34 -1.17
N PHE A 88 21.50 -14.89 -1.15
CA PHE A 88 20.81 -15.31 -2.36
C PHE A 88 20.44 -14.09 -3.22
N VAL A 89 20.98 -14.05 -4.44
CA VAL A 89 20.70 -13.00 -5.43
C VAL A 89 19.52 -13.44 -6.28
N GLN A 90 18.43 -12.66 -6.31
CA GLN A 90 17.27 -12.95 -7.14
C GLN A 90 17.60 -12.86 -8.64
N ASP A 91 16.81 -13.56 -9.46
CA ASP A 91 16.98 -13.57 -10.92
C ASP A 91 16.73 -12.19 -11.53
N ALA A 92 17.49 -11.86 -12.58
CA ALA A 92 17.40 -10.60 -13.30
C ALA A 92 17.50 -10.80 -14.82
N GLY A 93 16.78 -9.98 -15.58
CA GLY A 93 16.68 -10.10 -17.05
C GLY A 93 17.80 -9.42 -17.83
N VAL A 94 18.46 -8.40 -17.27
CA VAL A 94 19.53 -7.64 -17.95
C VAL A 94 20.79 -7.60 -17.07
N PRO A 95 21.99 -7.93 -17.61
CA PRO A 95 23.23 -7.93 -16.85
C PRO A 95 23.66 -6.52 -16.44
N ARG A 96 23.72 -6.31 -15.13
CA ARG A 96 24.19 -5.07 -14.51
C ARG A 96 24.92 -5.41 -13.22
N TYR A 97 25.93 -4.61 -12.87
CA TYR A 97 26.60 -4.76 -11.57
C TYR A 97 25.69 -4.38 -10.40
N GLU A 98 24.85 -3.36 -10.59
CA GLU A 98 23.86 -2.87 -9.62
C GLU A 98 22.50 -2.72 -10.29
N VAL A 99 21.45 -3.01 -9.53
CA VAL A 99 20.05 -2.79 -9.93
C VAL A 99 19.79 -1.31 -10.19
N SER A 100 18.99 -0.99 -11.20
CA SER A 100 18.53 0.37 -11.45
C SER A 100 17.35 0.78 -10.55
N HIS A 101 17.19 2.08 -10.34
CA HIS A 101 16.01 2.62 -9.67
C HIS A 101 14.76 2.45 -10.55
N GLY A 102 13.62 2.25 -9.90
CA GLY A 102 12.29 2.26 -10.51
C GLY A 102 11.76 3.68 -10.66
N GLY A 103 11.14 3.96 -11.81
CA GLY A 103 10.58 5.27 -12.16
C GLY A 103 9.06 5.36 -12.01
N GLU A 104 8.43 4.33 -11.45
CA GLU A 104 7.01 4.31 -11.14
C GLU A 104 6.69 5.14 -9.88
N ASP A 105 5.43 5.57 -9.77
CA ASP A 105 4.93 6.32 -8.63
C ASP A 105 5.11 5.52 -7.32
N VAL A 106 5.61 6.18 -6.28
CA VAL A 106 5.74 5.62 -4.93
C VAL A 106 4.59 6.06 -4.02
N ALA A 107 4.22 5.19 -3.07
CA ALA A 107 3.12 5.48 -2.17
C ALA A 107 3.51 6.49 -1.08
N ILE A 108 2.56 7.34 -0.70
CA ILE A 108 2.65 8.22 0.46
C ILE A 108 1.57 7.79 1.46
N TYR A 109 1.98 7.47 2.69
CA TYR A 109 1.08 7.21 3.81
C TYR A 109 1.21 8.32 4.84
N ALA A 110 0.09 8.86 5.30
CA ALA A 110 0.10 9.96 6.27
C ALA A 110 -0.95 9.76 7.38
N ARG A 111 -0.58 10.13 8.60
CA ARG A 111 -1.45 10.08 9.79
C ARG A 111 -1.17 11.27 10.70
N GLY A 112 -2.21 11.89 11.26
CA GLY A 112 -2.10 13.03 12.16
C GLY A 112 -2.65 14.34 11.58
N PRO A 113 -2.26 15.51 12.10
CA PRO A 113 -2.78 16.80 11.66
C PRO A 113 -2.56 17.03 10.16
N MET A 114 -3.63 17.43 9.48
CA MET A 114 -3.63 17.74 8.04
C MET A 114 -3.28 16.57 7.12
N SER A 115 -3.28 15.31 7.60
CA SER A 115 -2.97 14.14 6.76
C SER A 115 -3.90 13.96 5.56
N HIS A 116 -5.15 14.45 5.66
CA HIS A 116 -6.13 14.43 4.57
C HIS A 116 -5.72 15.23 3.32
N LEU A 117 -4.66 16.04 3.39
CA LEU A 117 -4.08 16.73 2.23
C LEU A 117 -3.32 15.75 1.31
N PHE A 118 -2.83 14.63 1.85
CA PHE A 118 -2.25 13.56 1.03
C PHE A 118 -3.38 12.72 0.41
N HIS A 119 -3.78 13.07 -0.82
CA HIS A 119 -4.85 12.39 -1.56
C HIS A 119 -4.56 12.32 -3.07
N GLY A 120 -4.94 11.25 -3.77
CA GLY A 120 -4.72 11.17 -5.22
C GLY A 120 -3.24 11.11 -5.59
N VAL A 121 -2.87 11.70 -6.73
CA VAL A 121 -1.50 11.69 -7.30
C VAL A 121 -0.90 13.08 -7.19
N HIS A 122 0.34 13.16 -6.70
CA HIS A 122 1.07 14.41 -6.50
C HIS A 122 2.51 14.30 -6.99
N GLU A 123 3.08 15.44 -7.34
CA GLU A 123 4.53 15.58 -7.53
C GLU A 123 5.28 15.39 -6.21
N HIS A 124 6.48 14.80 -6.23
CA HIS A 124 7.22 14.47 -4.99
C HIS A 124 7.50 15.71 -4.12
N ASN A 125 7.77 16.88 -4.71
CA ASN A 125 8.01 18.12 -3.97
C ASN A 125 6.77 18.63 -3.20
N TYR A 126 5.57 18.13 -3.52
CA TYR A 126 4.34 18.42 -2.77
C TYR A 126 4.44 18.02 -1.30
N ILE A 127 5.16 16.94 -1.00
CA ILE A 127 5.31 16.41 0.36
C ILE A 127 5.87 17.48 1.30
N ALA A 128 6.93 18.17 0.87
CA ALA A 128 7.55 19.24 1.64
C ALA A 128 6.57 20.39 1.91
N HIS A 129 5.76 20.77 0.93
CA HIS A 129 4.77 21.83 1.08
C HIS A 129 3.64 21.46 2.06
N VAL A 130 3.17 20.21 2.06
CA VAL A 130 2.17 19.76 3.02
C VAL A 130 2.74 19.71 4.43
N MET A 131 3.99 19.27 4.60
CA MET A 131 4.66 19.27 5.90
C MET A 131 4.88 20.69 6.44
N GLU A 132 5.32 21.62 5.57
CA GLU A 132 5.44 23.04 5.90
C GLU A 132 4.09 23.63 6.33
N TYR A 133 3.03 23.33 5.58
CA TYR A 133 1.67 23.74 5.90
C TYR A 133 1.24 23.17 7.25
N ALA A 134 1.24 21.85 7.44
CA ALA A 134 0.78 21.19 8.66
C ALA A 134 1.51 21.65 9.93
N SER A 135 2.80 21.99 9.83
CA SER A 135 3.65 22.40 10.95
C SER A 135 3.64 23.91 11.21
N CYS A 136 2.90 24.70 10.43
CA CYS A 136 2.85 26.16 10.56
C CYS A 136 4.23 26.83 10.40
N VAL A 137 5.11 26.25 9.59
CA VAL A 137 6.44 26.80 9.27
C VAL A 137 6.38 27.49 7.90
N GLY A 138 7.34 28.39 7.63
CA GLY A 138 7.53 28.96 6.30
C GLY A 138 6.42 29.93 5.87
N ALA A 139 6.02 29.90 4.59
CA ALA A 139 5.25 30.98 3.96
C ALA A 139 3.73 30.92 4.22
N ASN A 140 3.17 29.73 4.50
CA ASN A 140 1.72 29.50 4.49
C ASN A 140 1.05 29.47 5.88
N GLN A 141 1.49 30.31 6.83
CA GLN A 141 1.08 30.24 8.24
C GLN A 141 -0.34 30.77 8.53
N ASP A 142 -1.02 31.38 7.56
CA ASP A 142 -2.30 32.05 7.80
C ASP A 142 -3.42 31.09 8.25
N HIS A 143 -3.36 29.82 7.83
CA HIS A 143 -4.33 28.80 8.27
C HIS A 143 -4.18 28.44 9.75
N CYS A 144 -3.00 28.65 10.34
CA CYS A 144 -2.70 28.39 11.75
C CYS A 144 -3.21 29.49 12.69
N LYS A 145 -3.46 30.68 12.16
CA LYS A 145 -3.95 31.83 12.93
C LYS A 145 -5.44 31.73 13.26
N LYS A 146 -6.17 30.78 12.66
CA LYS A 146 -7.60 30.58 12.91
C LYS A 146 -7.77 29.76 14.20
N PRO A 147 -8.60 30.21 15.17
CA PRO A 147 -8.91 29.37 16.33
C PRO A 147 -9.52 28.06 15.84
N ARG A 148 -9.00 26.92 16.31
CA ARG A 148 -9.60 25.61 16.02
C ARG A 148 -11.06 25.69 16.42
N LYS A 149 -11.97 25.61 15.43
CA LYS A 149 -13.39 25.40 15.74
C LYS A 149 -13.45 24.09 16.51
N LYS A 150 -14.02 24.12 17.72
CA LYS A 150 -14.26 22.90 18.49
C LYS A 150 -14.97 21.88 17.59
N PRO A 151 -14.66 20.58 17.71
CA PRO A 151 -15.39 19.56 16.99
C PRO A 151 -16.88 19.73 17.26
N TRP A 152 -17.70 19.55 16.22
CA TRP A 152 -19.16 19.63 16.29
C TRP A 152 -19.77 18.83 17.46
N CYS A 153 -19.07 17.80 17.94
CA CYS A 153 -19.52 16.90 19.00
C CYS A 153 -19.54 17.51 20.42
N ASP A 154 -18.84 18.61 20.68
CA ASP A 154 -18.80 19.21 22.03
C ASP A 154 -20.10 19.94 22.40
N GLU A 155 -20.92 20.33 21.41
CA GLU A 155 -22.18 21.05 21.64
C GLU A 155 -23.33 20.14 22.07
N CYS A 156 -23.19 18.82 21.90
CA CYS A 156 -24.18 17.82 22.33
C CYS A 156 -24.00 17.41 23.81
N ALA A 157 -22.79 17.52 24.37
CA ALA A 157 -22.50 17.10 25.74
C ALA A 157 -23.04 18.06 26.82
N GLY A 158 -23.48 19.27 26.45
CA GLY A 158 -23.88 20.32 27.38
C GLY A 158 -25.39 20.46 27.67
N ARG A 159 -26.27 19.70 27.01
CA ARG A 159 -27.73 19.79 27.21
C ARG A 159 -28.31 18.61 28.01
N GLY A 160 -27.71 18.34 29.17
CA GLY A 160 -28.33 17.53 30.21
C GLY A 160 -29.18 18.39 31.15
N ARG A 161 -30.45 18.67 30.81
CA ARG A 161 -31.50 19.04 31.80
C ARG A 161 -32.88 18.53 31.36
N SER A 162 -33.28 17.42 31.99
CA SER A 162 -34.63 17.08 32.43
C SER A 162 -35.83 17.47 31.53
N ALA A 163 -36.28 16.53 30.71
CA ALA A 163 -37.68 16.47 30.28
C ALA A 163 -38.16 15.02 30.45
N GLY A 164 -39.04 14.80 31.43
CA GLY A 164 -39.64 13.50 31.70
C GLY A 164 -40.50 13.04 30.52
N LEU A 165 -40.15 11.90 29.92
CA LEU A 165 -41.00 11.23 28.96
C LEU A 165 -42.16 10.55 29.70
N ARG A 166 -43.35 11.15 29.64
CA ARG A 166 -44.60 10.42 29.82
C ARG A 166 -44.86 9.60 28.56
N ALA A 167 -44.88 8.28 28.69
CA ALA A 167 -45.38 7.39 27.66
C ALA A 167 -46.87 7.68 27.40
N ARG A 168 -47.21 8.04 26.16
CA ARG A 168 -48.58 7.97 25.64
C ARG A 168 -48.63 6.88 24.58
N GLN A 169 -49.33 5.80 24.90
CA GLN A 169 -49.73 4.76 23.96
C GLN A 169 -50.77 5.35 22.99
N GLY A 170 -50.60 5.08 21.69
CA GLY A 170 -51.56 5.35 20.62
C GLY A 170 -51.42 4.28 19.53
N PRO A 171 -52.51 3.89 18.84
CA PRO A 171 -52.67 2.54 18.31
C PRO A 171 -52.04 2.32 16.92
N LEU A 172 -51.74 1.03 16.67
CA LEU A 172 -51.30 0.45 15.41
C LEU A 172 -52.27 0.71 14.27
N ALA A 173 -51.75 1.17 13.13
CA ALA A 173 -52.45 1.16 11.84
C ALA A 173 -51.64 0.32 10.84
N LEU A 174 -52.33 -0.66 10.26
CA LEU A 174 -51.85 -1.60 9.24
C LEU A 174 -51.62 -0.93 7.87
N GLY A 175 -50.73 -1.54 7.09
CA GLY A 175 -50.81 -1.57 5.63
C GLY A 175 -49.71 -0.78 4.92
N PHE A 176 -48.77 -1.46 4.28
CA PHE A 176 -48.89 -1.86 2.87
C PHE A 176 -47.58 -2.54 2.44
N LEU A 177 -47.71 -3.77 1.92
CA LEU A 177 -46.74 -4.40 1.03
C LEU A 177 -46.42 -3.43 -0.13
N TRP A 178 -45.23 -3.57 -0.73
CA TRP A 178 -45.07 -3.81 -2.17
C TRP A 178 -43.60 -4.23 -2.41
N ALA A 179 -43.44 -5.46 -2.88
CA ALA A 179 -42.19 -6.00 -3.37
C ALA A 179 -41.99 -5.56 -4.83
N LEU A 180 -40.76 -5.25 -5.22
CA LEU A 180 -40.32 -5.39 -6.61
C LEU A 180 -38.83 -5.76 -6.64
N LEU A 181 -38.60 -7.06 -6.82
CA LEU A 181 -37.31 -7.66 -7.14
C LEU A 181 -37.50 -8.29 -8.52
N MET A 182 -36.79 -7.80 -9.53
CA MET A 182 -36.46 -8.49 -10.79
C MET A 182 -35.76 -7.51 -11.72
N LEU A 183 -34.46 -7.69 -11.92
CA LEU A 183 -33.81 -7.40 -13.20
C LEU A 183 -32.81 -8.53 -13.46
N CYS A 184 -33.24 -9.39 -14.36
CA CYS A 184 -32.49 -10.43 -15.05
C CYS A 184 -31.56 -9.76 -16.06
N VAL A 185 -30.29 -10.13 -16.08
CA VAL A 185 -29.38 -9.87 -17.20
C VAL A 185 -28.94 -11.24 -17.71
N THR A 186 -29.25 -11.46 -18.98
CA THR A 186 -28.80 -12.54 -19.86
C THR A 186 -27.30 -12.50 -20.10
#